data_AF-A0A7W8IL02-F1
#
_entry.id   AF-A0A7W8IL02-F1
#
_cell.length_a   1.000
_cell.length_b   1.000
_cell.length_c   1.000
_cell.angle_alpha   90.00
_cell.angle_beta   90.00
_cell.angle_gamma   90.00
#
_symmetry.space_group_name_H-M   'P 1'
#
loop_
_entity.id
_entity.type
_entity.pdbx_description
1 polymer ?
#
loop_
_entity_poly.entity_id
_entity_poly.type
_entity_poly.pdbx_seq_one_letter_code
_entity_poly.pdbx_strand_id
1 'polypeptide(L)'
;MASADTNIDLTSNAMPATTATTTATTATGSLLVSLVPLSQEAFEATLSNLALAFPNDTVLVATPDTAPQLSSGSPLRLIPYTPTAVSATPWVLTAADYLNTYKLAQENRVSSCLLLGAESQSLKPETIRTLASSTLTNDLSVAHYDLGPREGLVNSGILYPVTRALFGTRPRFPLAIDLGVSLRMAGRLAATAQRFTAASQDDSFLWPLAEASTANFTIAEVEVTPRTIPQPANRDLNSLLALIAGSLFADVDAKASFWQRARGTQPAAQFAAQPLPQTTHIAEPPDTAPMLDAFRLAYTNLHEIWSLVLPPNSLLGLKKLSMLQPESFRMPDNLWARIVYDFILAYRLRTINRGHLLGALTPLYLAWVASHLTLISTGTPPEKHVQDLAAAFETDKPYLVSRWRWPDRFNP
;
A
#
# COMPACT_ATOMS: atom_id res chain seq x y z
N MET A 1 81.32 5.47 24.23
CA MET A 1 80.87 4.64 25.37
C MET A 1 79.71 3.80 24.84
N ALA A 2 80.01 2.72 24.13
CA ALA A 2 80.18 1.35 24.64
C ALA A 2 78.80 0.77 25.04
N SER A 3 78.13 0.02 24.14
CA SER A 3 78.21 -1.46 23.96
C SER A 3 76.88 -2.05 24.49
N ALA A 4 76.24 -3.08 23.95
CA ALA A 4 76.64 -4.11 22.99
C ALA A 4 75.41 -4.69 22.26
N ASP A 5 75.66 -5.20 21.07
CA ASP A 5 74.85 -6.11 20.27
C ASP A 5 74.57 -7.45 20.99
N THR A 6 73.45 -8.09 20.65
CA THR A 6 73.48 -9.55 20.40
C THR A 6 72.48 -9.90 19.30
N ASN A 7 73.05 -10.43 18.22
CA ASN A 7 72.45 -11.01 17.03
C ASN A 7 72.02 -12.47 17.35
N ILE A 8 71.11 -13.07 16.57
CA ILE A 8 71.21 -14.44 15.98
C ILE A 8 69.85 -14.95 15.42
N ASP A 9 69.94 -15.33 14.13
CA ASP A 9 69.25 -16.35 13.32
C ASP A 9 67.76 -16.27 12.92
N LEU A 10 67.58 -15.81 11.68
CA LEU A 10 67.19 -16.61 10.50
C LEU A 10 66.58 -18.01 10.75
N THR A 11 65.28 -18.14 10.48
CA THR A 11 64.76 -19.31 9.74
C THR A 11 63.68 -18.88 8.76
N SER A 12 63.99 -19.09 7.47
CA SER A 12 63.02 -19.18 6.40
C SER A 12 62.00 -20.28 6.69
N ASN A 13 60.70 -19.99 6.54
CA ASN A 13 59.76 -21.02 6.09
C ASN A 13 58.58 -20.35 5.37
N ALA A 14 58.54 -20.58 4.06
CA ALA A 14 57.38 -20.36 3.22
C ALA A 14 56.36 -21.48 3.45
N MET A 15 55.08 -21.12 3.54
CA MET A 15 53.86 -21.86 3.12
C MET A 15 52.63 -21.36 3.91
N PRO A 16 51.39 -21.51 3.41
CA PRO A 16 50.89 -21.25 2.06
C PRO A 16 49.75 -20.21 2.10
N ALA A 17 49.52 -19.55 0.97
CA ALA A 17 48.30 -18.79 0.74
C ALA A 17 47.10 -19.76 0.84
N THR A 18 46.38 -19.70 1.96
CA THR A 18 45.13 -20.41 2.11
C THR A 18 44.06 -19.47 1.56
N THR A 19 43.78 -19.62 0.28
CA THR A 19 42.53 -19.15 -0.33
C THR A 19 41.39 -19.81 0.43
N ALA A 20 40.88 -19.11 1.45
CA ALA A 20 39.57 -19.38 1.98
C ALA A 20 38.57 -18.99 0.89
N THR A 21 38.31 -19.94 -0.01
CA THR A 21 37.13 -19.95 -0.85
C THR A 21 35.96 -20.06 0.12
N THR A 22 35.50 -18.92 0.62
CA THR A 22 34.22 -18.83 1.31
C THR A 22 33.17 -19.08 0.22
N THR A 23 32.88 -20.35 -0.04
CA THR A 23 31.62 -20.75 -0.63
C THR A 23 30.56 -20.29 0.35
N ALA A 24 30.08 -19.07 0.15
CA ALA A 24 28.81 -18.62 0.67
C ALA A 24 27.77 -19.51 0.01
N THR A 25 27.53 -20.66 0.64
CA THR A 25 26.34 -21.46 0.38
C THR A 25 25.19 -20.62 0.88
N THR A 26 24.68 -19.74 0.03
CA THR A 26 23.45 -19.00 0.25
C THR A 26 22.37 -20.05 0.46
N ALA A 27 21.96 -20.22 1.72
CA ALA A 27 20.75 -20.93 2.05
C ALA A 27 19.59 -20.12 1.44
N THR A 28 19.28 -20.39 0.17
CA THR A 28 18.07 -19.89 -0.48
C THR A 28 16.90 -20.55 0.24
N GLY A 29 16.36 -19.82 1.21
CA GLY A 29 15.11 -20.18 1.85
C GLY A 29 14.06 -20.39 0.77
N SER A 30 13.41 -21.55 0.78
CA SER A 30 12.40 -21.90 -0.22
C SER A 30 11.34 -20.80 -0.30
N LEU A 31 11.09 -20.33 -1.52
CA LEU A 31 10.16 -19.25 -1.83
C LEU A 31 8.82 -19.83 -2.31
N LEU A 32 7.72 -19.30 -1.76
CA LEU A 32 6.38 -19.50 -2.32
C LEU A 32 5.93 -18.23 -3.05
N VAL A 33 5.46 -18.36 -4.28
CA VAL A 33 4.78 -17.30 -5.02
C VAL A 33 3.30 -17.64 -5.07
N SER A 34 2.46 -16.84 -4.43
CA SER A 34 1.02 -16.96 -4.49
C SER A 34 0.47 -16.03 -5.57
N LEU A 35 -0.28 -16.60 -6.50
CA LEU A 35 -0.95 -15.88 -7.57
C LEU A 35 -2.45 -15.79 -7.25
N VAL A 36 -3.05 -14.65 -7.56
CA VAL A 36 -4.52 -14.53 -7.66
C VAL A 36 -5.01 -15.20 -8.96
N PRO A 37 -6.34 -15.39 -9.16
CA PRO A 37 -6.85 -15.88 -10.44
C PRO A 37 -6.47 -14.96 -11.61
N LEU A 38 -5.97 -15.53 -12.69
CA LEU A 38 -5.53 -14.82 -13.91
C LEU A 38 -6.22 -15.38 -15.16
N SER A 39 -6.24 -14.58 -16.24
CA SER A 39 -6.58 -15.15 -17.56
C SER A 39 -5.50 -16.15 -17.98
N GLN A 40 -5.84 -17.11 -18.83
CA GLN A 40 -4.89 -18.15 -19.26
C GLN A 40 -3.61 -17.52 -19.85
N GLU A 41 -3.76 -16.52 -20.73
CA GLU A 41 -2.62 -15.82 -21.34
C GLU A 41 -1.76 -15.08 -20.30
N ALA A 42 -2.39 -14.38 -19.35
CA ALA A 42 -1.68 -13.71 -18.27
C ALA A 42 -0.97 -14.70 -17.35
N PHE A 43 -1.59 -15.84 -17.08
CA PHE A 43 -1.00 -16.88 -16.24
C PHE A 43 0.24 -17.49 -16.89
N GLU A 44 0.16 -17.87 -18.18
CA GLU A 44 1.30 -18.42 -18.93
C GLU A 44 2.47 -17.41 -19.00
N ALA A 45 2.17 -16.15 -19.28
CA ALA A 45 3.17 -15.08 -19.29
C ALA A 45 3.81 -14.85 -17.90
N THR A 46 3.01 -14.91 -16.83
CA THR A 46 3.50 -14.81 -15.44
C THR A 46 4.44 -15.97 -15.08
N LEU A 47 4.08 -17.20 -15.46
CA LEU A 47 4.94 -18.37 -15.25
C LEU A 47 6.27 -18.25 -16.03
N SER A 48 6.23 -17.72 -17.26
CA SER A 48 7.45 -17.44 -18.04
C SER A 48 8.37 -16.45 -17.31
N ASN A 49 7.80 -15.35 -16.82
CA ASN A 49 8.56 -14.33 -16.07
C ASN A 49 9.14 -14.90 -14.77
N LEU A 50 8.41 -15.76 -14.06
CA LEU A 50 8.88 -16.44 -12.85
C LEU A 50 10.05 -17.39 -13.13
N ALA A 51 9.97 -18.17 -14.20
CA ALA A 51 11.05 -19.08 -14.59
C ALA A 51 12.34 -18.31 -14.94
N LEU A 52 12.21 -17.15 -15.60
CA LEU A 52 13.33 -16.25 -15.89
C LEU A 52 13.87 -15.53 -14.65
N ALA A 53 13.00 -15.23 -13.67
CA ALA A 53 13.40 -14.61 -12.42
C ALA A 53 14.28 -15.55 -11.59
N PHE A 54 13.98 -16.85 -11.61
CA PHE A 54 14.58 -17.89 -10.76
C PHE A 54 15.07 -19.11 -11.57
N PRO A 55 16.07 -18.96 -12.47
CA PRO A 55 16.50 -20.05 -13.35
C PRO A 55 17.16 -21.22 -12.61
N ASN A 56 17.72 -20.98 -11.43
CA ASN A 56 18.51 -21.97 -10.67
C ASN A 56 17.86 -22.37 -9.33
N ASP A 57 16.73 -21.77 -8.97
CA ASP A 57 16.06 -22.00 -7.69
C ASP A 57 14.75 -22.74 -7.92
N THR A 58 14.45 -23.73 -7.07
CA THR A 58 13.12 -24.34 -7.10
C THR A 58 12.12 -23.40 -6.42
N VAL A 59 11.15 -22.90 -7.18
CA VAL A 59 10.12 -21.98 -6.68
C VAL A 59 8.77 -22.68 -6.68
N LEU A 60 8.10 -22.64 -5.52
CA LEU A 60 6.72 -23.11 -5.40
C LEU A 60 5.79 -22.01 -5.87
N VAL A 61 4.85 -22.33 -6.77
CA VAL A 61 3.88 -21.37 -7.29
C VAL A 61 2.48 -21.85 -6.94
N ALA A 62 1.86 -21.21 -5.96
CA ALA A 62 0.48 -21.44 -5.60
C ALA A 62 -0.45 -20.71 -6.58
N THR A 63 -1.40 -21.44 -7.15
CA THR A 63 -2.35 -20.89 -8.13
C THR A 63 -3.75 -21.47 -7.92
N PRO A 64 -4.81 -20.64 -8.05
CA PRO A 64 -6.18 -21.11 -8.11
C PRO A 64 -6.61 -21.57 -9.51
N ASP A 65 -5.79 -21.27 -10.53
CA ASP A 65 -6.08 -21.58 -11.92
C ASP A 65 -5.69 -23.02 -12.28
N THR A 66 -6.26 -23.53 -13.37
CA THR A 66 -5.93 -24.87 -13.87
C THR A 66 -4.44 -24.95 -14.23
N ALA A 67 -3.70 -25.80 -13.52
CA ALA A 67 -2.26 -25.93 -13.70
C ALA A 67 -1.91 -26.47 -15.10
N PRO A 68 -1.14 -25.73 -15.94
CA PRO A 68 -0.66 -26.24 -17.21
C PRO A 68 0.41 -27.33 -17.01
N GLN A 69 0.63 -28.13 -18.04
CA GLN A 69 1.76 -29.05 -18.07
C GLN A 69 3.06 -28.26 -18.30
N LEU A 70 3.86 -28.12 -17.24
CA LEU A 70 5.19 -27.50 -17.34
C LEU A 70 6.18 -28.42 -18.06
N SER A 71 7.11 -27.84 -18.81
CA SER A 71 8.18 -28.58 -19.48
C SER A 71 9.10 -29.29 -18.47
N SER A 72 9.56 -30.49 -18.83
CA SER A 72 10.57 -31.25 -18.09
C SER A 72 11.84 -30.41 -17.92
N GLY A 73 12.12 -29.96 -16.69
CA GLY A 73 13.25 -29.07 -16.37
C GLY A 73 12.87 -27.67 -15.90
N SER A 74 11.58 -27.31 -15.86
CA SER A 74 11.14 -26.05 -15.29
C SER A 74 11.57 -25.91 -13.81
N PRO A 75 12.10 -24.75 -13.38
CA PRO A 75 12.41 -24.47 -11.98
C PRO A 75 11.15 -24.33 -11.11
N LEU A 76 9.97 -24.20 -11.74
CA LEU A 76 8.71 -23.98 -11.05
C LEU A 76 8.04 -25.29 -10.66
N ARG A 77 7.39 -25.27 -9.49
CA ARG A 77 6.51 -26.36 -9.00
C ARG A 77 5.15 -25.76 -8.69
N LEU A 78 4.15 -26.11 -9.48
CA LEU A 78 2.79 -25.60 -9.31
C LEU A 78 2.08 -26.31 -8.16
N ILE A 79 1.41 -25.54 -7.32
CA ILE A 79 0.58 -25.99 -6.22
C ILE A 79 -0.84 -25.47 -6.48
N PRO A 80 -1.70 -26.25 -7.13
CA PRO A 80 -3.08 -25.85 -7.32
C PRO A 80 -3.80 -25.82 -5.97
N TYR A 81 -4.64 -24.81 -5.74
CA TYR A 81 -5.55 -24.74 -4.60
C TYR A 81 -6.94 -24.31 -5.06
N THR A 82 -7.97 -24.67 -4.30
CA THR A 82 -9.34 -24.25 -4.61
C THR A 82 -9.70 -23.04 -3.76
N PRO A 83 -10.00 -21.87 -4.37
CA PRO A 83 -10.55 -20.72 -3.63
C PRO A 83 -11.86 -21.09 -2.96
N THR A 84 -12.11 -20.51 -1.79
CA THR A 84 -13.38 -20.72 -1.07
C THR A 84 -14.55 -20.00 -1.73
N ALA A 85 -14.28 -18.88 -2.42
CA ALA A 85 -15.25 -18.10 -3.16
C ALA A 85 -14.60 -17.37 -4.34
N VAL A 86 -15.41 -16.94 -5.30
CA VAL A 86 -14.98 -16.05 -6.39
C VAL A 86 -14.98 -14.61 -5.88
N SER A 87 -13.86 -13.91 -6.06
CA SER A 87 -13.73 -12.54 -5.55
C SER A 87 -14.52 -11.52 -6.38
N ALA A 88 -15.27 -10.66 -5.69
CA ALA A 88 -15.92 -9.48 -6.25
C ALA A 88 -14.99 -8.26 -6.35
N THR A 89 -13.72 -8.41 -5.95
CA THR A 89 -12.67 -7.38 -5.99
C THR A 89 -11.33 -7.97 -6.47
N PRO A 90 -11.25 -8.54 -7.68
CA PRO A 90 -10.04 -9.23 -8.16
C PRO A 90 -8.83 -8.30 -8.36
N TRP A 91 -9.02 -6.98 -8.25
CA TRP A 91 -7.99 -5.95 -8.42
C TRP A 91 -7.17 -5.68 -7.15
N VAL A 92 -7.50 -6.30 -6.00
CA VAL A 92 -6.76 -6.19 -4.72
C VAL A 92 -6.58 -7.57 -4.09
N LEU A 93 -5.48 -7.77 -3.37
CA LEU A 93 -5.28 -8.92 -2.49
C LEU A 93 -6.29 -8.90 -1.32
N THR A 94 -6.99 -10.01 -1.14
CA THR A 94 -8.09 -10.19 -0.19
C THR A 94 -7.66 -10.94 1.06
N ALA A 95 -8.52 -10.96 2.10
CA ALA A 95 -8.30 -11.76 3.30
C ALA A 95 -8.05 -13.24 2.97
N ALA A 96 -8.80 -13.81 2.02
CA ALA A 96 -8.57 -15.19 1.59
C ALA A 96 -7.18 -15.41 1.00
N ASP A 97 -6.66 -14.47 0.21
CA ASP A 97 -5.32 -14.59 -0.40
C ASP A 97 -4.23 -14.66 0.68
N TYR A 98 -4.29 -13.79 1.69
CA TYR A 98 -3.33 -13.79 2.80
C TYR A 98 -3.42 -15.08 3.63
N LEU A 99 -4.63 -15.55 3.92
CA LEU A 99 -4.84 -16.77 4.70
C LEU A 99 -4.34 -18.02 3.94
N ASN A 100 -4.68 -18.14 2.65
CA ASN A 100 -4.27 -19.27 1.82
C ASN A 100 -2.76 -19.30 1.60
N THR A 101 -2.16 -18.14 1.34
CA THR A 101 -0.70 -18.02 1.20
C THR A 101 0.01 -18.55 2.44
N TYR A 102 -0.42 -18.13 3.64
CA TYR A 102 0.21 -18.59 4.88
C TYR A 102 0.02 -20.09 5.13
N LYS A 103 -1.18 -20.64 4.87
CA LYS A 103 -1.42 -22.10 5.02
C LYS A 103 -0.49 -22.91 4.11
N LEU A 104 -0.46 -22.57 2.83
CA LEU A 104 0.40 -23.24 1.84
C LEU A 104 1.88 -23.07 2.18
N ALA A 105 2.26 -21.90 2.69
CA ALA A 105 3.61 -21.64 3.16
C ALA A 105 4.01 -22.56 4.33
N GLN A 106 3.11 -22.76 5.30
CA GLN A 106 3.35 -23.66 6.43
C GLN A 106 3.44 -25.13 5.99
N GLU A 107 2.51 -25.58 5.15
CA GLU A 107 2.45 -26.96 4.64
C GLU A 107 3.73 -27.33 3.87
N ASN A 108 4.26 -26.38 3.10
CA ASN A 108 5.46 -26.58 2.28
C ASN A 108 6.76 -26.10 2.97
N ARG A 109 6.68 -25.65 4.23
CA ARG A 109 7.82 -25.21 5.06
C ARG A 109 8.67 -24.11 4.41
N VAL A 110 8.03 -23.16 3.74
CA VAL A 110 8.70 -22.03 3.10
C VAL A 110 9.06 -20.92 4.08
N SER A 111 10.14 -20.18 3.82
CA SER A 111 10.61 -19.11 4.72
C SER A 111 10.08 -17.72 4.35
N SER A 112 9.71 -17.54 3.08
CA SER A 112 9.19 -16.28 2.56
C SER A 112 8.14 -16.54 1.48
N CYS A 113 7.28 -15.55 1.28
CA CYS A 113 6.25 -15.58 0.25
C CYS A 113 6.26 -14.30 -0.57
N LEU A 114 5.99 -14.42 -1.87
CA LEU A 114 5.50 -13.32 -2.69
C LEU A 114 4.00 -13.51 -2.90
N LEU A 115 3.23 -12.43 -2.78
CA LEU A 115 1.85 -12.38 -3.25
C LEU A 115 1.83 -11.44 -4.44
N LEU A 116 1.45 -11.94 -5.61
CA LEU A 116 1.35 -11.17 -6.85
C LEU A 116 -0.13 -11.03 -7.23
N GLY A 117 -0.58 -9.78 -7.33
CA GLY A 117 -1.98 -9.47 -7.63
C GLY A 117 -2.31 -9.57 -9.12
N ALA A 118 -3.49 -9.08 -9.49
CA ALA A 118 -3.93 -9.06 -10.88
C ALA A 118 -2.94 -8.30 -11.79
N GLU A 119 -2.92 -8.64 -13.07
CA GLU A 119 -1.99 -8.08 -14.05
C GLU A 119 -0.50 -8.39 -13.79
N SER A 120 -0.20 -9.45 -13.01
CA SER A 120 1.18 -9.82 -12.63
C SER A 120 2.07 -10.22 -13.82
N GLN A 121 1.52 -10.52 -14.98
CA GLN A 121 2.27 -10.72 -16.22
C GLN A 121 3.02 -9.46 -16.68
N SER A 122 2.63 -8.28 -16.21
CA SER A 122 3.32 -7.02 -16.51
C SER A 122 4.63 -6.85 -15.73
N LEU A 123 4.85 -7.64 -14.67
CA LEU A 123 6.06 -7.61 -13.87
C LEU A 123 7.25 -8.20 -14.62
N LYS A 124 8.36 -7.47 -14.66
CA LYS A 124 9.60 -7.98 -15.24
C LYS A 124 10.29 -8.98 -14.30
N PRO A 125 11.01 -9.99 -14.85
CA PRO A 125 11.73 -10.98 -14.04
C PRO A 125 12.69 -10.38 -13.01
N GLU A 126 13.44 -9.33 -13.35
CA GLU A 126 14.35 -8.65 -12.42
C GLU A 126 13.63 -7.99 -11.24
N THR A 127 12.44 -7.46 -11.47
CA THR A 127 11.60 -6.82 -10.45
C THR A 127 11.06 -7.87 -9.48
N ILE A 128 10.57 -9.01 -9.99
CA ILE A 128 10.12 -10.13 -9.17
C ILE A 128 11.27 -10.63 -8.27
N ARG A 129 12.48 -10.80 -8.85
CA ARG A 129 13.67 -11.20 -8.10
C ARG A 129 14.03 -10.19 -7.02
N THR A 130 13.98 -8.90 -7.33
CA THR A 130 14.28 -7.82 -6.37
C THR A 130 13.29 -7.85 -5.20
N LEU A 131 11.99 -7.96 -5.49
CA LEU A 131 10.95 -8.07 -4.46
C LEU A 131 11.15 -9.31 -3.58
N ALA A 132 11.46 -10.47 -4.16
CA ALA A 132 11.77 -11.69 -3.42
C ALA A 132 13.01 -11.52 -2.53
N SER A 133 14.10 -10.97 -3.07
CA SER A 133 15.35 -10.78 -2.33
C SER A 133 15.20 -9.83 -1.15
N SER A 134 14.31 -8.84 -1.25
CA SER A 134 14.02 -7.90 -0.16
C SER A 134 13.44 -8.60 1.07
N THR A 135 12.71 -9.71 0.89
CA THR A 135 12.14 -10.51 2.01
C THR A 135 13.19 -11.21 2.86
N LEU A 136 14.44 -11.32 2.38
CA LEU A 136 15.53 -11.92 3.15
C LEU A 136 15.99 -11.01 4.31
N THR A 137 15.73 -9.70 4.20
CA THR A 137 16.15 -8.70 5.19
C THR A 137 14.98 -7.93 5.79
N ASN A 138 13.81 -7.96 5.14
CA ASN A 138 12.62 -7.24 5.56
C ASN A 138 11.44 -8.19 5.78
N ASP A 139 10.64 -7.91 6.81
CA ASP A 139 9.44 -8.68 7.10
C ASP A 139 8.30 -8.40 6.10
N LEU A 140 8.20 -7.15 5.64
CA LEU A 140 7.28 -6.72 4.60
C LEU A 140 8.03 -5.91 3.54
N SER A 141 7.92 -6.32 2.28
CA SER A 141 8.41 -5.60 1.11
C SER A 141 7.22 -5.23 0.24
N VAL A 142 6.93 -3.95 0.07
CA VAL A 142 5.81 -3.49 -0.78
C VAL A 142 6.34 -2.90 -2.07
N ALA A 143 5.62 -3.11 -3.15
CA ALA A 143 5.92 -2.52 -4.44
C ALA A 143 5.66 -0.99 -4.44
N HIS A 144 6.57 -0.25 -5.08
CA HIS A 144 6.42 1.14 -5.45
C HIS A 144 6.08 1.22 -6.93
N TYR A 145 4.96 1.85 -7.23
CA TYR A 145 4.44 1.97 -8.59
C TYR A 145 4.74 3.36 -9.14
N ASP A 146 5.21 3.42 -10.38
CA ASP A 146 5.25 4.66 -11.14
C ASP A 146 3.84 4.98 -11.64
N LEU A 147 3.20 5.97 -11.02
CA LEU A 147 1.82 6.34 -11.30
C LEU A 147 1.78 7.60 -12.17
N GLY A 148 0.90 7.58 -13.17
CA GLY A 148 0.57 8.79 -13.91
C GLY A 148 -0.05 9.88 -13.00
N PRO A 149 -0.03 11.15 -13.42
CA PRO A 149 -0.53 12.29 -12.63
C PRO A 149 -2.02 12.22 -12.26
N ARG A 150 -2.78 11.30 -12.85
CA ARG A 150 -4.23 11.12 -12.65
C ARG A 150 -4.58 9.75 -12.07
N GLU A 151 -3.58 8.93 -11.80
CA GLU A 151 -3.76 7.55 -11.36
C GLU A 151 -3.70 7.45 -9.83
N GLY A 152 -4.38 6.46 -9.27
CA GLY A 152 -4.33 6.20 -7.82
C GLY A 152 -4.80 7.37 -6.95
N LEU A 153 -5.71 8.23 -7.42
CA LEU A 153 -6.09 9.45 -6.69
C LEU A 153 -6.74 9.19 -5.32
N VAL A 154 -7.49 8.09 -5.14
CA VAL A 154 -7.99 7.68 -3.80
C VAL A 154 -6.81 7.33 -2.88
N ASN A 155 -5.79 6.65 -3.42
CA ASN A 155 -4.57 6.35 -2.68
C ASN A 155 -3.84 7.65 -2.29
N SER A 156 -3.63 8.56 -3.24
CA SER A 156 -2.95 9.85 -3.04
C SER A 156 -3.67 10.78 -2.07
N GLY A 157 -5.00 10.85 -2.14
CA GLY A 157 -5.81 11.79 -1.36
C GLY A 157 -6.24 11.28 -0.01
N ILE A 158 -6.33 9.95 0.19
CA ILE A 158 -6.89 9.36 1.42
C ILE A 158 -5.96 8.29 2.00
N LEU A 159 -5.69 7.22 1.26
CA LEU A 159 -5.06 6.03 1.86
C LEU A 159 -3.64 6.32 2.33
N TYR A 160 -2.79 6.79 1.43
CA TYR A 160 -1.40 7.15 1.74
C TYR A 160 -1.28 8.16 2.89
N PRO A 161 -1.92 9.34 2.86
CA PRO A 161 -1.76 10.33 3.92
C PRO A 161 -2.32 9.85 5.27
N VAL A 162 -3.46 9.13 5.29
CA VAL A 162 -3.99 8.55 6.53
C VAL A 162 -3.06 7.49 7.10
N THR A 163 -2.62 6.53 6.28
CA THR A 163 -1.75 5.46 6.75
C THR A 163 -0.41 6.02 7.25
N ARG A 164 0.17 6.99 6.53
CA ARG A 164 1.40 7.65 6.94
C ARG A 164 1.26 8.40 8.27
N ALA A 165 0.21 9.21 8.44
CA ALA A 165 0.02 9.97 9.67
C ALA A 165 -0.29 9.08 10.89
N LEU A 166 -1.12 8.04 10.71
CA LEU A 166 -1.60 7.23 11.82
C LEU A 166 -0.65 6.09 12.16
N PHE A 167 -0.10 5.40 11.15
CA PHE A 167 0.77 4.24 11.33
C PHE A 167 2.25 4.52 11.12
N GLY A 168 2.64 5.74 10.77
CA GLY A 168 4.04 6.13 10.69
C GLY A 168 4.80 5.47 9.53
N THR A 169 4.09 4.93 8.53
CA THR A 169 4.66 4.21 7.40
C THR A 169 4.79 5.12 6.18
N ARG A 170 5.94 5.07 5.50
CA ARG A 170 6.22 5.89 4.32
C ARG A 170 5.94 5.28 2.95
N PRO A 171 5.82 3.95 2.76
CA PRO A 171 5.55 3.43 1.44
C PRO A 171 4.29 4.04 0.80
N ARG A 172 4.38 4.34 -0.50
CA ARG A 172 3.44 5.21 -1.22
C ARG A 172 2.06 4.58 -1.43
N PHE A 173 1.96 3.26 -1.33
CA PHE A 173 0.78 2.48 -1.67
C PHE A 173 0.42 1.49 -0.54
N PRO A 174 -0.45 1.87 0.42
CA PRO A 174 -0.81 1.01 1.55
C PRO A 174 -1.56 -0.27 1.20
N LEU A 175 -2.30 -0.27 0.09
CA LEU A 175 -2.92 -1.45 -0.52
C LEU A 175 -2.08 -1.90 -1.73
N ALA A 176 -0.83 -2.30 -1.47
CA ALA A 176 0.04 -2.79 -2.54
C ALA A 176 -0.61 -3.99 -3.25
N ILE A 177 -0.55 -3.97 -4.59
CA ILE A 177 -1.01 -5.05 -5.47
C ILE A 177 -0.08 -6.25 -5.36
N ASP A 178 1.21 -5.99 -5.16
CA ASP A 178 2.27 -7.00 -5.05
C ASP A 178 3.11 -6.73 -3.81
N LEU A 179 3.41 -7.79 -3.08
CA LEU A 179 4.19 -7.69 -1.85
C LEU A 179 4.96 -8.97 -1.56
N GLY A 180 6.13 -8.80 -0.97
CA GLY A 180 6.92 -9.87 -0.37
C GLY A 180 6.77 -9.86 1.15
N VAL A 181 6.64 -11.03 1.75
CA VAL A 181 6.51 -11.19 3.21
C VAL A 181 7.41 -12.30 3.73
N SER A 182 7.97 -12.09 4.91
CA SER A 182 8.55 -13.17 5.71
C SER A 182 7.44 -14.09 6.22
N LEU A 183 7.76 -15.35 6.55
CA LEU A 183 6.76 -16.28 7.10
C LEU A 183 6.06 -15.74 8.35
N ARG A 184 6.76 -14.98 9.21
CA ARG A 184 6.16 -14.37 10.41
C ARG A 184 5.17 -13.26 10.06
N MET A 185 5.46 -12.45 9.03
CA MET A 185 4.55 -11.42 8.56
C MET A 185 3.34 -12.03 7.86
N ALA A 186 3.53 -13.08 7.07
CA ALA A 186 2.44 -13.88 6.50
C ALA A 186 1.51 -14.43 7.59
N GLY A 187 2.07 -14.96 8.69
CA GLY A 187 1.30 -15.43 9.83
C GLY A 187 0.50 -14.34 10.53
N ARG A 188 1.06 -13.12 10.65
CA ARG A 188 0.34 -11.96 11.17
C ARG A 188 -0.83 -11.57 10.29
N LEU A 189 -0.62 -11.47 8.98
CA LEU A 189 -1.68 -11.14 8.02
C LEU A 189 -2.77 -12.21 8.01
N ALA A 190 -2.40 -13.49 8.04
CA ALA A 190 -3.35 -14.60 8.12
C ALA A 190 -4.18 -14.57 9.40
N ALA A 191 -3.59 -14.23 10.56
CA ALA A 191 -4.34 -14.09 11.81
C ALA A 191 -5.37 -12.94 11.76
N THR A 192 -5.04 -11.83 11.10
CA THR A 192 -5.99 -10.75 10.84
C THR A 192 -7.07 -11.20 9.84
N ALA A 193 -6.67 -11.84 8.74
CA ALA A 193 -7.57 -12.35 7.69
C ALA A 193 -8.59 -13.36 8.22
N GLN A 194 -8.17 -14.24 9.14
CA GLN A 194 -9.02 -15.29 9.72
C GLN A 194 -10.32 -14.73 10.34
N ARG A 195 -10.30 -13.50 10.85
CA ARG A 195 -11.50 -12.85 11.42
C ARG A 195 -12.55 -12.56 10.35
N PHE A 196 -12.12 -12.22 9.14
CA PHE A 196 -13.00 -11.95 8.01
C PHE A 196 -13.47 -13.23 7.35
N THR A 197 -12.56 -14.17 7.08
CA THR A 197 -12.92 -15.44 6.43
C THR A 197 -13.84 -16.29 7.32
N ALA A 198 -13.65 -16.29 8.65
CA ALA A 198 -14.56 -16.95 9.59
C ALA A 198 -15.98 -16.36 9.61
N ALA A 199 -16.15 -15.11 9.15
CA ALA A 199 -17.43 -14.44 8.98
C ALA A 199 -17.93 -14.49 7.53
N SER A 200 -17.33 -15.32 6.66
CA SER A 200 -17.63 -15.41 5.23
C SER A 200 -17.46 -14.08 4.48
N GLN A 201 -16.46 -13.30 4.89
CA GLN A 201 -16.07 -12.04 4.27
C GLN A 201 -14.70 -12.17 3.59
N ASP A 202 -14.53 -13.20 2.76
CA ASP A 202 -13.27 -13.57 2.12
C ASP A 202 -12.62 -12.43 1.31
N ASP A 203 -13.45 -11.57 0.71
CA ASP A 203 -13.05 -10.40 -0.08
C ASP A 203 -12.65 -9.16 0.74
N SER A 204 -12.58 -9.27 2.07
CA SER A 204 -12.23 -8.13 2.90
C SER A 204 -10.80 -7.66 2.65
N PHE A 205 -10.61 -6.34 2.59
CA PHE A 205 -9.27 -5.77 2.47
C PHE A 205 -8.51 -5.88 3.80
N LEU A 206 -7.23 -6.17 3.69
CA LEU A 206 -6.28 -6.03 4.78
C LEU A 206 -5.37 -4.82 4.52
N TRP A 207 -4.74 -4.33 5.58
CA TRP A 207 -3.84 -3.18 5.53
C TRP A 207 -2.43 -3.59 5.99
N PRO A 208 -1.60 -4.18 5.10
CA PRO A 208 -0.32 -4.77 5.49
C PRO A 208 0.63 -3.79 6.18
N LEU A 209 0.67 -2.53 5.73
CA LEU A 209 1.50 -1.50 6.36
C LEU A 209 1.05 -1.21 7.81
N ALA A 210 -0.26 -1.15 8.06
CA ALA A 210 -0.78 -0.96 9.41
C ALA A 210 -0.45 -2.17 10.28
N GLU A 211 -0.63 -3.40 9.78
CA GLU A 211 -0.27 -4.62 10.51
C GLU A 211 1.22 -4.67 10.84
N ALA A 212 2.08 -4.42 9.86
CA ALA A 212 3.54 -4.39 10.04
C ALA A 212 3.95 -3.34 11.07
N SER A 213 3.40 -2.12 10.98
CA SER A 213 3.69 -1.05 11.93
C SER A 213 3.24 -1.39 13.35
N THR A 214 2.03 -1.92 13.54
CA THR A 214 1.55 -2.31 14.87
C THR A 214 2.34 -3.46 15.50
N ALA A 215 2.94 -4.32 14.67
CA ALA A 215 3.78 -5.43 15.10
C ALA A 215 5.28 -5.08 15.14
N ASN A 216 5.66 -3.84 14.80
CA ASN A 216 7.04 -3.38 14.70
C ASN A 216 7.91 -4.24 13.77
N PHE A 217 7.34 -4.67 12.64
CA PHE A 217 8.04 -5.38 11.57
C PHE A 217 8.81 -4.41 10.67
N THR A 218 9.90 -4.90 10.09
CA THR A 218 10.68 -4.12 9.11
C THR A 218 9.92 -4.01 7.79
N ILE A 219 9.90 -2.80 7.23
CA ILE A 219 9.19 -2.48 6.00
C ILE A 219 10.20 -1.94 5.00
N ALA A 220 10.23 -2.51 3.80
CA ALA A 220 10.94 -1.98 2.65
C ALA A 220 9.96 -1.66 1.52
N GLU A 221 10.33 -0.67 0.72
CA GLU A 221 9.64 -0.32 -0.52
C GLU A 221 10.57 -0.66 -1.69
N VAL A 222 10.05 -1.38 -2.68
CA VAL A 222 10.81 -1.90 -3.83
C VAL A 222 10.23 -1.33 -5.10
N GLU A 223 11.06 -0.75 -5.96
CA GLU A 223 10.59 -0.20 -7.23
C GLU A 223 10.11 -1.29 -8.19
N VAL A 224 8.91 -1.10 -8.73
CA VAL A 224 8.24 -2.04 -9.63
C VAL A 224 7.76 -1.30 -10.87
N THR A 225 8.67 -1.12 -11.84
CA THR A 225 8.42 -0.40 -13.09
C THR A 225 8.91 -1.20 -14.30
N PRO A 226 8.08 -1.43 -15.33
CA PRO A 226 6.67 -1.08 -15.46
C PRO A 226 5.75 -2.02 -14.65
N ARG A 227 4.56 -1.53 -14.30
CA ARG A 227 3.50 -2.32 -13.69
C ARG A 227 2.15 -1.84 -14.19
N THR A 228 1.37 -2.71 -14.83
CA THR A 228 -0.02 -2.38 -15.17
C THR A 228 -0.84 -2.34 -13.90
N ILE A 229 -1.57 -1.26 -13.65
CA ILE A 229 -2.44 -1.13 -12.48
C ILE A 229 -3.82 -1.73 -12.80
N PRO A 230 -4.29 -2.76 -12.06
CA PRO A 230 -5.59 -3.36 -12.29
C PRO A 230 -6.70 -2.34 -11.98
N GLN A 231 -7.71 -2.31 -12.84
CA GLN A 231 -8.86 -1.43 -12.68
C GLN A 231 -10.02 -2.19 -12.02
N PRO A 232 -10.75 -1.57 -11.08
CA PRO A 232 -11.96 -2.16 -10.53
C PRO A 232 -13.01 -2.34 -11.62
N ALA A 233 -13.57 -3.54 -11.75
CA ALA A 233 -14.61 -3.84 -12.73
C ALA A 233 -15.86 -2.97 -12.49
N ASN A 234 -16.27 -2.20 -13.51
CA ASN A 234 -17.51 -1.40 -13.63
C ASN A 234 -18.28 -1.11 -12.31
N ARG A 235 -17.59 -0.55 -11.31
CA ARG A 235 -18.22 -0.07 -10.08
C ARG A 235 -18.41 1.43 -10.18
N ASP A 236 -19.58 1.91 -9.76
CA ASP A 236 -19.76 3.34 -9.56
C ASP A 236 -18.77 3.84 -8.47
N LEU A 237 -18.32 5.09 -8.63
CA LEU A 237 -17.33 5.69 -7.73
C LEU A 237 -17.79 5.74 -6.27
N ASN A 238 -19.08 5.96 -6.01
CA ASN A 238 -19.61 6.04 -4.64
C ASN A 238 -19.44 4.70 -3.94
N SER A 239 -19.85 3.61 -4.58
CA SER A 239 -19.76 2.25 -4.07
C SER A 239 -18.31 1.84 -3.84
N LEU A 240 -17.42 2.17 -4.79
CA LEU A 240 -16.00 1.86 -4.68
C LEU A 240 -15.33 2.65 -3.54
N LEU A 241 -15.55 3.96 -3.48
CA LEU A 241 -14.99 4.81 -2.43
C LEU A 241 -15.53 4.40 -1.05
N ALA A 242 -16.82 4.09 -0.94
CA ALA A 242 -17.42 3.60 0.29
C ALA A 242 -16.81 2.28 0.74
N LEU A 243 -16.58 1.33 -0.17
CA LEU A 243 -15.92 0.07 0.13
C LEU A 243 -14.50 0.29 0.69
N ILE A 244 -13.67 1.07 -0.01
CA ILE A 244 -12.27 1.30 0.36
C ILE A 244 -12.18 2.12 1.65
N ALA A 245 -12.84 3.27 1.70
CA ALA A 245 -12.79 4.16 2.86
C ALA A 245 -13.43 3.50 4.09
N GLY A 246 -14.54 2.77 3.91
CA GLY A 246 -15.19 2.02 4.99
C GLY A 246 -14.28 0.96 5.59
N SER A 247 -13.50 0.24 4.77
CA SER A 247 -12.49 -0.72 5.24
C SER A 247 -11.35 -0.02 5.98
N LEU A 248 -10.80 1.07 5.42
CA LEU A 248 -9.74 1.83 6.07
C LEU A 248 -10.19 2.39 7.44
N PHE A 249 -11.39 2.95 7.50
CA PHE A 249 -11.91 3.57 8.73
C PHE A 249 -12.14 2.53 9.82
N ALA A 250 -12.58 1.32 9.45
CA ALA A 250 -12.69 0.21 10.39
C ALA A 250 -11.31 -0.23 10.93
N ASP A 251 -10.29 -0.26 10.07
CA ASP A 251 -8.92 -0.59 10.48
C ASP A 251 -8.33 0.47 11.42
N VAL A 252 -8.55 1.74 11.11
CA VAL A 252 -8.17 2.88 11.96
C VAL A 252 -8.85 2.77 13.33
N ASP A 253 -10.15 2.48 13.40
CA ASP A 253 -10.85 2.30 14.66
C ASP A 253 -10.28 1.12 15.47
N ALA A 254 -10.09 -0.04 14.83
CA ALA A 254 -9.55 -1.23 15.47
C ALA A 254 -8.14 -1.03 16.06
N LYS A 255 -7.34 -0.13 15.48
CA LYS A 255 -5.96 0.15 15.89
C LYS A 255 -5.81 1.49 16.65
N ALA A 256 -6.90 2.04 17.18
CA ALA A 256 -6.91 3.32 17.89
C ALA A 256 -5.92 3.42 19.05
N SER A 257 -5.73 2.34 19.81
CA SER A 257 -4.77 2.31 20.92
C SER A 257 -3.32 2.47 20.48
N PHE A 258 -2.99 2.09 19.24
CA PHE A 258 -1.66 2.23 18.66
C PHE A 258 -1.43 3.67 18.17
N TRP A 259 -2.24 4.14 17.21
CA TRP A 259 -1.95 5.41 16.54
C TRP A 259 -2.17 6.64 17.43
N GLN A 260 -3.01 6.55 18.47
CA GLN A 260 -3.16 7.63 19.46
C GLN A 260 -1.89 7.86 20.29
N ARG A 261 -1.03 6.84 20.44
CA ARG A 261 0.23 6.90 21.18
C ARG A 261 1.43 7.15 20.26
N ALA A 262 1.40 6.60 19.04
CA ALA A 262 2.49 6.73 18.08
C ALA A 262 2.85 8.20 17.81
N ARG A 263 4.13 8.54 18.04
CA ARG A 263 4.70 9.89 17.86
C ARG A 263 5.60 9.90 16.62
N GLY A 264 5.30 10.79 15.67
CA GLY A 264 6.12 11.03 14.47
C GLY A 264 6.16 9.86 13.49
N THR A 265 6.49 10.16 12.23
CA THR A 265 6.93 9.17 11.23
C THR A 265 8.41 8.84 11.44
N GLN A 266 8.82 7.61 11.11
CA GLN A 266 10.24 7.28 11.08
C GLN A 266 11.00 8.22 10.10
N PRO A 267 12.28 8.55 10.35
CA PRO A 267 13.07 9.46 9.51
C PRO A 267 13.11 9.00 8.03
N ALA A 268 13.07 9.97 7.12
CA ALA A 268 13.05 9.74 5.66
C ALA A 268 14.25 8.92 5.14
N ALA A 269 15.36 8.94 5.86
CA ALA A 269 16.64 8.36 5.43
C ALA A 269 16.60 6.84 5.19
N GLN A 270 15.64 6.11 5.79
CA GLN A 270 15.47 4.66 5.57
C GLN A 270 14.67 4.31 4.29
N PHE A 271 13.98 5.28 3.70
CA PHE A 271 13.08 5.09 2.55
C PHE A 271 13.45 5.99 1.38
N ALA A 272 14.73 6.35 1.24
CA ALA A 272 15.21 7.21 0.17
C ALA A 272 15.16 6.49 -1.18
N ALA A 273 13.96 6.38 -1.77
CA ALA A 273 13.83 6.22 -3.21
C ALA A 273 14.42 7.47 -3.87
N GLN A 274 15.30 7.30 -4.86
CA GLN A 274 15.77 8.44 -5.64
C GLN A 274 14.57 9.07 -6.37
N PRO A 275 14.42 10.40 -6.37
CA PRO A 275 13.39 11.05 -7.16
C PRO A 275 13.67 10.78 -8.65
N LEU A 276 12.81 9.99 -9.28
CA LEU A 276 12.85 9.76 -10.71
C LEU A 276 12.49 11.04 -11.47
N PRO A 277 13.08 11.29 -12.64
CA PRO A 277 12.62 12.32 -13.54
C PRO A 277 11.21 11.97 -14.02
N GLN A 278 10.21 12.70 -13.53
CA GLN A 278 8.84 12.57 -14.00
C GLN A 278 8.78 12.93 -15.48
N THR A 279 8.33 11.98 -16.31
CA THR A 279 8.03 12.25 -17.71
C THR A 279 6.92 13.30 -17.77
N THR A 280 7.31 14.52 -18.13
CA THR A 280 6.41 15.67 -18.26
C THR A 280 5.64 15.56 -19.58
N HIS A 281 4.87 14.48 -19.76
CA HIS A 281 3.88 14.46 -20.83
C HIS A 281 2.76 15.39 -20.40
N ILE A 282 2.69 16.54 -21.04
CA ILE A 282 1.57 17.49 -20.93
C ILE A 282 0.36 16.81 -21.58
N ALA A 283 -0.32 15.97 -20.81
CA ALA A 283 -1.68 15.58 -21.14
C ALA A 283 -2.54 16.84 -21.11
N GLU A 284 -3.42 17.00 -22.10
CA GLU A 284 -4.41 18.07 -22.15
C GLU A 284 -5.09 18.21 -20.77
N PRO A 285 -5.20 19.43 -20.20
CA PRO A 285 -5.72 19.62 -18.85
C PRO A 285 -7.07 18.90 -18.70
N PRO A 286 -7.25 18.13 -17.61
CA PRO A 286 -8.47 17.35 -17.44
C PRO A 286 -9.67 18.28 -17.24
N ASP A 287 -10.83 17.89 -17.75
CA ASP A 287 -12.06 18.60 -17.46
C ASP A 287 -12.48 18.36 -15.99
N THR A 288 -12.22 19.37 -15.15
CA THR A 288 -12.60 19.35 -13.73
C THR A 288 -14.02 19.86 -13.48
N ALA A 289 -14.71 20.40 -14.49
CA ALA A 289 -16.02 21.03 -14.30
C ALA A 289 -17.08 20.06 -13.75
N PRO A 290 -17.22 18.81 -14.26
CA PRO A 290 -18.20 17.86 -13.72
C PRO A 290 -17.99 17.54 -12.23
N MET A 291 -16.73 17.53 -11.78
CA MET A 291 -16.37 17.26 -10.40
C MET A 291 -16.78 18.41 -9.47
N LEU A 292 -16.55 19.64 -9.92
CA LEU A 292 -16.93 20.85 -9.19
C LEU A 292 -18.45 21.05 -9.17
N ASP A 293 -19.15 20.73 -10.25
CA ASP A 293 -20.60 20.81 -10.31
C ASP A 293 -21.26 19.78 -9.39
N ALA A 294 -20.73 18.54 -9.36
CA ALA A 294 -21.15 17.53 -8.39
C ALA A 294 -20.95 18.00 -6.93
N PHE A 295 -19.81 18.63 -6.63
CA PHE A 295 -19.55 19.22 -5.32
C PHE A 295 -20.53 20.35 -4.97
N ARG A 296 -20.78 21.29 -5.88
CA ARG A 296 -21.68 22.43 -5.65
C ARG A 296 -23.13 21.98 -5.47
N LEU A 297 -23.57 21.01 -6.26
CA LEU A 297 -24.89 20.39 -6.10
C LEU A 297 -25.01 19.70 -4.74
N ALA A 298 -23.99 18.92 -4.35
CA ALA A 298 -23.94 18.27 -3.05
C ALA A 298 -23.88 19.27 -1.88
N TYR A 299 -23.21 20.41 -2.03
CA TYR A 299 -23.19 21.47 -1.01
C TYR A 299 -24.59 22.01 -0.71
N THR A 300 -25.47 22.03 -1.70
CA THR A 300 -26.87 22.44 -1.52
C THR A 300 -27.72 21.34 -0.90
N ASN A 301 -27.51 20.09 -1.34
CA ASN A 301 -28.40 18.96 -1.01
C ASN A 301 -27.97 18.14 0.21
N LEU A 302 -26.68 18.14 0.58
CA LEU A 302 -26.11 17.34 1.66
C LEU A 302 -25.69 18.17 2.88
N HIS A 303 -26.07 19.46 2.93
CA HIS A 303 -25.68 20.35 4.02
C HIS A 303 -26.09 19.80 5.39
N GLU A 304 -27.31 19.27 5.51
CA GLU A 304 -27.80 18.67 6.75
C GLU A 304 -26.92 17.49 7.18
N ILE A 305 -26.57 16.59 6.26
CA ILE A 305 -25.70 15.44 6.54
C ILE A 305 -24.31 15.90 6.95
N TRP A 306 -23.71 16.84 6.21
CA TRP A 306 -22.40 17.38 6.54
C TRP A 306 -22.40 18.13 7.88
N SER A 307 -23.50 18.77 8.27
CA SER A 307 -23.59 19.46 9.57
C SER A 307 -23.57 18.50 10.77
N LEU A 308 -23.97 17.24 10.57
CA LEU A 308 -23.88 16.19 11.60
C LEU A 308 -22.46 15.60 11.73
N VAL A 309 -21.61 15.80 10.73
CA VAL A 309 -20.29 15.14 10.62
C VAL A 309 -19.15 16.14 10.80
N LEU A 310 -19.27 17.32 10.21
CA LEU A 310 -18.21 18.32 10.09
C LEU A 310 -18.44 19.47 11.08
N PRO A 311 -17.39 19.96 11.76
CA PRO A 311 -17.49 21.12 12.63
C PRO A 311 -17.71 22.42 11.82
N PRO A 312 -18.19 23.50 12.47
CA PRO A 312 -18.49 24.77 11.82
C PRO A 312 -17.33 25.35 10.98
N ASN A 313 -16.09 25.17 11.43
CA ASN A 313 -14.90 25.64 10.69
C ASN A 313 -14.72 24.93 9.35
N SER A 314 -14.93 23.60 9.31
CA SER A 314 -14.85 22.82 8.08
C SER A 314 -16.00 23.19 7.14
N LEU A 315 -17.22 23.35 7.66
CA LEU A 315 -18.39 23.80 6.89
C LEU A 315 -18.20 25.20 6.29
N LEU A 316 -17.61 26.14 7.05
CA LEU A 316 -17.25 27.47 6.53
C LEU A 316 -16.21 27.38 5.42
N GLY A 317 -15.24 26.47 5.53
CA GLY A 317 -14.29 26.16 4.46
C GLY A 317 -15.00 25.69 3.18
N LEU A 318 -15.93 24.74 3.31
CA LEU A 318 -16.73 24.24 2.19
C LEU A 318 -17.60 25.34 1.55
N LYS A 319 -18.20 26.22 2.37
CA LYS A 319 -18.95 27.38 1.88
C LYS A 319 -18.09 28.32 1.04
N LYS A 320 -16.85 28.58 1.47
CA LYS A 320 -15.92 29.43 0.70
C LYS A 320 -15.57 28.77 -0.63
N LEU A 321 -15.29 27.46 -0.62
CA LEU A 321 -14.96 26.70 -1.83
C LEU A 321 -16.10 26.67 -2.83
N SER A 322 -17.36 26.54 -2.39
CA SER A 322 -18.51 26.45 -3.31
C SER A 322 -18.74 27.74 -4.11
N MET A 323 -18.20 28.88 -3.65
CA MET A 323 -18.28 30.18 -4.33
C MET A 323 -17.09 30.46 -5.27
N LEU A 324 -16.05 29.64 -5.28
CA LEU A 324 -14.87 29.85 -6.13
C LEU A 324 -15.15 29.47 -7.59
N GLN A 325 -14.48 30.17 -8.51
CA GLN A 325 -14.45 29.82 -9.93
C GLN A 325 -13.50 28.63 -10.17
N PRO A 326 -13.76 27.77 -11.19
CA PRO A 326 -12.96 26.56 -11.44
C PRO A 326 -11.45 26.78 -11.49
N GLU A 327 -10.98 27.84 -12.15
CA GLU A 327 -9.56 28.14 -12.35
C GLU A 327 -8.85 28.44 -11.02
N SER A 328 -9.58 29.13 -10.14
CA SER A 328 -9.14 29.52 -8.80
C SER A 328 -9.43 28.47 -7.72
N PHE A 329 -10.11 27.38 -8.07
CA PHE A 329 -10.56 26.39 -7.10
C PHE A 329 -9.36 25.69 -6.47
N ARG A 330 -9.13 25.94 -5.19
CA ARG A 330 -8.04 25.32 -4.40
C ARG A 330 -8.56 24.95 -3.03
N MET A 331 -8.65 23.65 -2.76
CA MET A 331 -8.96 23.12 -1.44
C MET A 331 -7.66 23.10 -0.61
N PRO A 332 -7.61 23.78 0.56
CA PRO A 332 -6.45 23.72 1.44
C PRO A 332 -6.22 22.29 1.98
N ASP A 333 -4.97 21.85 2.03
CA ASP A 333 -4.59 20.50 2.47
C ASP A 333 -5.06 20.18 3.90
N ASN A 334 -4.94 21.16 4.81
CA ASN A 334 -5.42 21.03 6.18
C ASN A 334 -6.94 20.92 6.28
N LEU A 335 -7.69 21.57 5.38
CA LEU A 335 -9.14 21.41 5.31
C LEU A 335 -9.50 19.98 4.88
N TRP A 336 -8.83 19.45 3.85
CA TRP A 336 -9.05 18.08 3.41
C TRP A 336 -8.67 17.06 4.48
N ALA A 337 -7.52 17.23 5.15
CA ALA A 337 -7.09 16.37 6.24
C ALA A 337 -8.13 16.29 7.36
N ARG A 338 -8.68 17.44 7.78
CA ARG A 338 -9.73 17.51 8.80
C ARG A 338 -11.02 16.87 8.37
N ILE A 339 -11.46 17.10 7.13
CA ILE A 339 -12.65 16.43 6.57
C ILE A 339 -12.48 14.91 6.67
N VAL A 340 -11.37 14.35 6.20
CA VAL A 340 -11.13 12.89 6.28
C VAL A 340 -11.12 12.41 7.73
N TYR A 341 -10.48 13.14 8.65
CA TYR A 341 -10.49 12.81 10.09
C TYR A 341 -11.87 12.90 10.74
N ASP A 342 -12.68 13.88 10.38
CA ASP A 342 -14.06 14.02 10.88
C ASP A 342 -14.95 12.89 10.36
N PHE A 343 -14.75 12.44 9.12
CA PHE A 343 -15.44 11.25 8.58
C PHE A 343 -14.99 9.94 9.25
N ILE A 344 -13.70 9.79 9.55
CA ILE A 344 -13.18 8.67 10.37
C ILE A 344 -13.86 8.66 11.75
N LEU A 345 -13.95 9.83 12.38
CA LEU A 345 -14.59 9.97 13.69
C LEU A 345 -16.08 9.65 13.63
N ALA A 346 -16.82 10.19 12.65
CA ALA A 346 -18.24 9.92 12.46
C ALA A 346 -18.51 8.43 12.15
N TYR A 347 -17.62 7.77 11.41
CA TYR A 347 -17.71 6.33 11.13
C TYR A 347 -17.64 5.49 12.41
N ARG A 348 -16.72 5.85 13.32
CA ARG A 348 -16.58 5.24 14.64
C ARG A 348 -17.80 5.50 15.51
N LEU A 349 -18.21 6.77 15.63
CA LEU A 349 -19.31 7.19 16.50
C LEU A 349 -20.68 6.75 15.98
N ARG A 350 -20.76 6.30 14.73
CA ARG A 350 -22.01 5.90 14.05
C ARG A 350 -23.06 7.01 14.08
N THR A 351 -22.63 8.27 13.92
CA THR A 351 -23.50 9.45 13.96
C THR A 351 -24.64 9.36 12.94
N ILE A 352 -24.37 8.76 11.78
CA ILE A 352 -25.34 8.47 10.72
C ILE A 352 -25.07 7.06 10.16
N ASN A 353 -26.00 6.53 9.36
CA ASN A 353 -25.81 5.26 8.67
C ASN A 353 -24.52 5.29 7.84
N ARG A 354 -23.69 4.25 7.95
CA ARG A 354 -22.36 4.17 7.29
C ARG A 354 -22.44 4.33 5.77
N GLY A 355 -23.48 3.81 5.13
CA GLY A 355 -23.69 3.98 3.69
C GLY A 355 -23.91 5.44 3.33
N HIS A 356 -24.79 6.15 4.07
CA HIS A 356 -25.02 7.58 3.87
C HIS A 356 -23.79 8.43 4.20
N LEU A 357 -23.06 8.08 5.27
CA LEU A 357 -21.80 8.73 5.63
C LEU A 357 -20.80 8.64 4.48
N LEU A 358 -20.54 7.44 3.98
CA LEU A 358 -19.53 7.23 2.96
C LEU A 358 -19.97 7.81 1.61
N GLY A 359 -21.26 7.77 1.28
CA GLY A 359 -21.81 8.45 0.11
C GLY A 359 -21.65 9.99 0.19
N ALA A 360 -21.76 10.57 1.39
CA ALA A 360 -21.55 12.01 1.60
C ALA A 360 -20.08 12.44 1.52
N LEU A 361 -19.12 11.50 1.51
CA LEU A 361 -17.69 11.79 1.32
C LEU A 361 -17.35 12.00 -0.16
N THR A 362 -18.01 11.29 -1.08
CA THR A 362 -17.66 11.31 -2.51
C THR A 362 -17.64 12.71 -3.14
N PRO A 363 -18.67 13.56 -3.00
CA PRO A 363 -18.61 14.91 -3.55
C PRO A 363 -17.49 15.77 -2.96
N LEU A 364 -17.09 15.55 -1.70
CA LEU A 364 -15.94 16.24 -1.10
C LEU A 364 -14.61 15.70 -1.67
N TYR A 365 -14.52 14.40 -1.89
CA TYR A 365 -13.40 13.78 -2.58
C TYR A 365 -13.26 14.29 -4.02
N LEU A 366 -14.37 14.42 -4.76
CA LEU A 366 -14.37 14.99 -6.12
C LEU A 366 -13.87 16.43 -6.13
N ALA A 367 -14.25 17.23 -5.12
CA ALA A 367 -13.72 18.58 -4.95
C ALA A 367 -12.21 18.59 -4.69
N TRP A 368 -11.71 17.69 -3.84
CA TRP A 368 -10.27 17.53 -3.62
C TRP A 368 -9.54 17.13 -4.91
N VAL A 369 -10.08 16.18 -5.68
CA VAL A 369 -9.49 15.77 -6.96
C VAL A 369 -9.44 16.93 -7.94
N ALA A 370 -10.53 17.69 -8.09
CA ALA A 370 -10.55 18.87 -8.94
C ALA A 370 -9.42 19.85 -8.56
N SER A 371 -9.29 20.16 -7.27
CA SER A 371 -8.19 20.99 -6.75
C SER A 371 -6.81 20.43 -7.09
N HIS A 372 -6.60 19.13 -6.90
CA HIS A 372 -5.32 18.45 -7.19
C HIS A 372 -4.97 18.52 -8.68
N LEU A 373 -5.95 18.25 -9.56
CA LEU A 373 -5.76 18.31 -11.00
C LEU A 373 -5.49 19.73 -11.48
N THR A 374 -6.18 20.75 -10.94
CA THR A 374 -5.89 22.15 -11.28
C THR A 374 -4.49 22.58 -10.83
N LEU A 375 -4.00 22.10 -9.68
CA LEU A 375 -2.62 22.36 -9.24
C LEU A 375 -1.58 21.75 -10.18
N ILE A 376 -1.81 20.52 -10.65
CA ILE A 376 -0.92 19.85 -11.61
C ILE A 376 -0.92 20.59 -12.94
N SER A 377 -2.10 20.94 -13.46
CA SER A 377 -2.23 21.70 -14.70
C SER A 377 -1.61 23.10 -14.63
N THR A 378 -1.44 23.66 -13.43
CA THR A 378 -0.75 24.96 -13.21
C THR A 378 0.74 24.81 -12.90
N GLY A 379 1.31 23.61 -13.03
CA GLY A 379 2.75 23.35 -12.96
C GLY A 379 3.26 22.79 -11.63
N THR A 380 2.38 22.43 -10.70
CA THR A 380 2.79 21.75 -9.46
C THR A 380 3.11 20.28 -9.75
N PRO A 381 4.32 19.77 -9.42
CA PRO A 381 4.60 18.35 -9.56
C PRO A 381 3.60 17.51 -8.72
N PRO A 382 2.93 16.49 -9.31
CA PRO A 382 1.92 15.70 -8.60
C PRO A 382 2.41 15.15 -7.26
N GLU A 383 3.59 14.52 -7.26
CA GLU A 383 4.16 13.90 -6.07
C GLU A 383 4.50 14.93 -4.98
N LYS A 384 4.90 16.15 -5.35
CA LYS A 384 5.12 17.22 -4.37
C LYS A 384 3.82 17.53 -3.60
N HIS A 385 2.71 17.73 -4.31
CA HIS A 385 1.43 18.00 -3.66
C HIS A 385 0.96 16.82 -2.80
N VAL A 386 1.20 15.56 -3.22
CA VAL A 386 0.88 14.40 -2.38
C VAL A 386 1.71 14.36 -1.09
N GLN A 387 3.00 14.71 -1.16
CA GLN A 387 3.87 14.79 0.02
C GLN A 387 3.46 15.94 0.96
N ASP A 388 3.13 17.10 0.41
CA ASP A 388 2.61 18.26 1.16
C ASP A 388 1.30 17.89 1.88
N LEU A 389 0.40 17.19 1.18
CA LEU A 389 -0.85 16.71 1.76
C LEU A 389 -0.60 15.70 2.89
N ALA A 390 0.29 14.72 2.69
CA ALA A 390 0.63 13.76 3.74
C ALA A 390 1.22 14.44 4.99
N ALA A 391 2.04 15.48 4.81
CA ALA A 391 2.55 16.29 5.90
C ALA A 391 1.45 17.09 6.62
N ALA A 392 0.43 17.55 5.90
CA ALA A 392 -0.75 18.19 6.51
C ALA A 392 -1.53 17.20 7.41
N PHE A 393 -1.72 15.95 6.98
CA PHE A 393 -2.32 14.91 7.84
C PHE A 393 -1.47 14.64 9.08
N GLU A 394 -0.14 14.50 8.95
CA GLU A 394 0.77 14.33 10.09
C GLU A 394 0.65 15.50 11.09
N THR A 395 0.59 16.74 10.56
CA THR A 395 0.47 17.97 11.34
C THR A 395 -0.87 18.06 12.07
N ASP A 396 -1.97 17.69 11.42
CA ASP A 396 -3.31 17.71 12.00
C ASP A 396 -3.64 16.43 12.80
N LYS A 397 -2.76 15.42 12.90
CA LYS A 397 -3.00 14.23 13.74
C LYS A 397 -3.42 14.57 15.18
N PRO A 398 -2.86 15.57 15.88
CA PRO A 398 -3.33 15.97 17.22
C PRO A 398 -4.82 16.35 17.26
N TYR A 399 -5.37 16.93 16.18
CA TYR A 399 -6.79 17.23 16.05
C TYR A 399 -7.66 15.96 16.11
N LEU A 400 -7.28 14.92 15.36
CA LEU A 400 -7.97 13.63 15.43
C LEU A 400 -7.86 13.02 16.83
N VAL A 401 -6.65 13.01 17.42
CA VAL A 401 -6.42 12.42 18.76
C VAL A 401 -7.25 13.12 19.84
N SER A 402 -7.32 14.46 19.83
CA SER A 402 -8.10 15.20 20.82
C SER A 402 -9.59 14.89 20.73
N ARG A 403 -10.14 14.86 19.51
CA ARG A 403 -11.56 14.56 19.28
C ARG A 403 -11.89 13.08 19.51
N TRP A 404 -10.94 12.19 19.26
CA TRP A 404 -11.11 10.77 19.53
C TRP A 404 -11.28 10.48 21.03
N ARG A 405 -10.52 11.18 21.88
CA ARG A 405 -10.56 11.03 23.34
C ARG A 405 -11.74 11.74 23.99
N TRP A 406 -12.17 12.86 23.43
CA TRP A 406 -13.22 13.71 24.00
C TRP A 406 -14.29 14.08 22.96
N PRO A 407 -15.05 13.12 22.41
CA PRO A 407 -16.01 13.40 21.33
C PRO A 407 -17.05 14.47 21.71
N ASP A 408 -17.58 14.38 22.93
CA ASP A 408 -18.67 15.24 23.41
C ASP A 408 -18.28 16.72 23.59
N ARG A 409 -16.97 17.03 23.67
CA ARG A 409 -16.48 18.41 23.80
C ARG A 409 -16.44 19.17 22.47
N PHE A 410 -16.57 18.45 21.36
CA PHE A 410 -16.35 18.99 20.01
C PHE A 410 -17.46 18.64 19.03
N ASN A 411 -18.52 17.96 19.50
CA ASN A 411 -19.75 17.81 18.74
C ASN A 411 -20.48 19.16 18.72
N PRO A 412 -20.90 19.67 17.56
CA PRO A 412 -21.62 20.95 17.46
C PRO A 412 -22.96 20.94 18.20
#